data_AF-A0A918ZFA9-F1
#
_entry.id   AF-A0A918ZFA9-F1
#
_cell.length_a   1.000
_cell.length_b   1.000
_cell.length_c   1.000
_cell.angle_alpha   90.00
_cell.angle_beta   90.00
_cell.angle_gamma   90.00
#
_symmetry.space_group_name_H-M   'P 1'
#
loop_
_entity.id
_entity.type
_entity.pdbx_description
1 polymer ?
#
loop_
_entity_poly.entity_id
_entity_poly.type
_entity_poly.pdbx_seq_one_letter_code
_entity_poly.pdbx_strand_id
1 'polypeptide(L)'
;MVPNAPGPARDNRAMTSAQGAADRDRDADGRARNARPRDGLGRPLPYGADGVERQPEGVVRTPEETVAEAQALLDAGRPFHAHEVFEDAWKSGPEEERGLWRGLAQLAVGLTHAARGNTKGGARLLLRGAGAVSAWTGETGRERPYGIGVPELARWARALAERVEGDGAPLGVTGAAEAAPALVPRAAAQAHRSAGEAPRSAAQAPRPAGEAPRPAEEAPRSAAGEAPRSAEEAPRSAAGGAPRSAEDAPHPSDTASRTAEDAPHPSDTASRTAEQDPRPRPEGPAGG
;
A
#
# COMPACT_ATOMS: atom_id res chain seq x y z
N MET A 1 41.68 53.89 38.52
CA MET A 1 41.94 54.56 37.23
C MET A 1 42.54 53.49 36.30
N VAL A 2 41.88 52.78 35.39
CA VAL A 2 40.52 52.63 34.86
C VAL A 2 40.52 51.18 34.30
N PRO A 3 39.44 50.38 34.43
CA PRO A 3 39.38 49.02 33.89
C PRO A 3 39.28 49.01 32.36
N ASN A 4 39.98 48.05 31.73
CA ASN A 4 39.93 47.80 30.29
C ASN A 4 38.60 47.09 29.94
N ALA A 5 37.76 47.73 29.14
CA ALA A 5 36.46 47.23 28.73
C ALA A 5 36.60 46.17 27.63
N PRO A 6 35.88 45.04 27.69
CA PRO A 6 35.75 44.14 26.54
C PRO A 6 34.79 44.76 25.49
N GLY A 7 35.23 44.77 24.22
CA GLY A 7 34.43 45.25 23.08
C GLY A 7 33.17 44.40 22.82
N PRO A 8 32.20 44.93 22.06
CA PRO A 8 30.91 44.28 21.86
C PRO A 8 31.06 42.97 21.10
N ALA A 9 30.43 41.91 21.64
CA ALA A 9 30.26 40.63 20.99
C ALA A 9 29.58 40.82 19.63
N ARG A 10 30.30 40.48 18.55
CA ARG A 10 29.69 40.29 17.24
C ARG A 10 28.98 38.94 17.26
N ASP A 11 27.66 39.02 17.33
CA ASP A 11 26.73 37.92 17.24
C ASP A 11 26.85 37.27 15.85
N ASN A 12 27.69 36.24 15.72
CA ASN A 12 27.94 35.55 14.45
C ASN A 12 26.95 34.38 14.24
N ARG A 13 25.73 34.50 14.78
CA ARG A 13 24.71 33.42 14.79
C ARG A 13 23.62 33.57 13.74
N ALA A 14 23.89 34.29 12.64
CA ALA A 14 22.89 34.52 11.60
C ALA A 14 23.35 34.27 10.15
N MET A 15 24.51 33.64 9.91
CA MET A 15 25.00 33.40 8.54
C MET A 15 25.43 31.95 8.18
N THR A 16 25.03 30.94 8.96
CA THR A 16 25.27 29.51 8.62
C THR A 16 23.97 28.70 8.48
N SER A 17 22.85 29.37 8.17
CA SER A 17 21.56 28.68 7.94
C SER A 17 21.07 28.82 6.48
N ALA A 18 21.86 29.42 5.60
CA ALA A 18 21.44 29.75 4.22
C ALA A 18 22.03 28.85 3.13
N GLN A 19 22.97 27.94 3.42
CA GLN A 19 23.62 27.10 2.39
C GLN A 19 23.25 25.60 2.41
N GLY A 20 22.41 25.13 3.34
CA GLY A 20 21.97 23.71 3.37
C GLY A 20 20.65 23.42 2.62
N ALA A 21 20.09 24.42 1.94
CA ALA A 21 18.74 24.40 1.39
C ALA A 21 18.69 24.54 -0.15
N ALA A 22 19.78 24.21 -0.84
CA ALA A 22 19.72 24.02 -2.29
C ALA A 22 19.02 22.68 -2.59
N ASP A 23 17.93 22.74 -3.37
CA ASP A 23 17.22 21.64 -4.01
C ASP A 23 16.50 20.61 -3.14
N ARG A 24 15.45 21.05 -2.45
CA ARG A 24 14.25 20.20 -2.39
C ARG A 24 13.57 20.29 -3.74
N ASP A 25 13.87 19.30 -4.58
CA ASP A 25 13.25 19.10 -5.89
C ASP A 25 11.72 19.14 -5.72
N ARG A 26 11.09 20.08 -6.42
CA ARG A 26 9.67 20.41 -6.26
C ARG A 26 9.05 20.56 -7.65
N ASP A 27 7.81 20.11 -7.81
CA ASP A 27 7.05 20.38 -9.03
C ASP A 27 6.61 21.84 -9.13
N ALA A 28 6.01 22.18 -10.27
CA ALA A 28 5.46 23.51 -10.54
C ALA A 28 4.40 23.94 -9.50
N ASP A 29 3.83 22.99 -8.76
CA ASP A 29 2.84 23.19 -7.69
C ASP A 29 3.48 23.19 -6.28
N GLY A 30 4.80 23.15 -6.19
CA GLY A 30 5.55 23.21 -4.92
C GLY A 30 5.55 21.90 -4.11
N ARG A 31 5.04 20.79 -4.66
CA ARG A 31 5.09 19.47 -4.01
C ARG A 31 6.49 18.91 -4.17
N ALA A 32 7.02 18.32 -3.09
CA ALA A 32 8.32 17.67 -3.14
C ALA A 32 8.31 16.55 -4.19
N ARG A 33 9.01 16.75 -5.30
CA ARG A 33 9.33 15.68 -6.25
C ARG A 33 10.52 14.93 -5.69
N ASN A 34 10.31 13.65 -5.44
CA ASN A 34 11.41 12.77 -5.07
C ASN A 34 12.06 12.25 -6.36
N ALA A 35 12.76 13.10 -7.13
CA ALA A 35 13.45 12.63 -8.35
C ALA A 35 14.81 11.98 -8.06
N ARG A 36 15.16 11.78 -6.78
CA ARG A 36 16.36 11.05 -6.41
C ARG A 36 16.24 9.59 -6.90
N PRO A 37 17.18 9.09 -7.72
CA PRO A 37 17.17 7.71 -8.20
C PRO A 37 17.11 6.72 -7.03
N ARG A 38 16.47 5.55 -7.23
CA ARG A 38 16.30 4.52 -6.20
C ARG A 38 16.71 3.16 -6.69
N ASP A 39 17.16 2.29 -5.79
CA ASP A 39 17.40 0.89 -6.11
C ASP A 39 16.08 0.09 -6.22
N GLY A 40 16.17 -1.19 -6.62
CA GLY A 40 14.99 -2.07 -6.73
C GLY A 40 14.25 -2.32 -5.41
N LEU A 41 14.90 -2.02 -4.27
CA LEU A 41 14.29 -2.05 -2.95
C LEU A 41 13.75 -0.70 -2.53
N GLY A 42 13.81 0.36 -3.35
CA GLY A 42 13.32 1.71 -3.04
C GLY A 42 14.24 2.56 -2.17
N ARG A 43 15.49 2.15 -1.93
CA ARG A 43 16.48 2.97 -1.20
C ARG A 43 17.03 4.07 -2.10
N PRO A 44 17.17 5.31 -1.61
CA PRO A 44 17.76 6.39 -2.39
C PRO A 44 19.21 6.12 -2.79
N LEU A 45 19.53 6.30 -4.08
CA LEU A 45 20.87 6.20 -4.65
C LEU A 45 21.54 7.58 -4.75
N PRO A 46 22.87 7.67 -4.86
CA PRO A 46 23.55 8.92 -5.19
C PRO A 46 22.99 9.55 -6.48
N TYR A 47 23.04 10.89 -6.58
CA TYR A 47 22.67 11.57 -7.82
C TYR A 47 23.59 11.13 -8.97
N GLY A 48 23.02 10.91 -10.15
CA GLY A 48 23.74 10.40 -11.33
C GLY A 48 23.90 8.88 -11.40
N ALA A 49 23.46 8.13 -10.39
CA ALA A 49 23.34 6.69 -10.49
C ALA A 49 22.06 6.30 -11.25
N ASP A 50 22.13 5.24 -12.06
CA ASP A 50 20.95 4.65 -12.69
C ASP A 50 20.05 4.03 -11.63
N GLY A 51 18.88 4.64 -11.45
CA GLY A 51 17.83 4.12 -10.57
C GLY A 51 16.84 3.25 -11.34
N VAL A 52 16.10 2.44 -10.61
CA VAL A 52 14.93 1.75 -11.14
C VAL A 52 13.81 2.79 -11.32
N GLU A 53 13.18 2.77 -12.49
CA GLU A 53 12.02 3.62 -12.77
C GLU A 53 10.89 3.31 -11.77
N ARG A 54 10.33 4.37 -11.19
CA ARG A 54 9.20 4.24 -10.26
C ARG A 54 8.00 3.69 -11.03
N GLN A 55 7.25 2.80 -10.39
CA GLN A 55 5.99 2.38 -10.97
C GLN A 55 5.04 3.57 -11.06
N PRO A 56 4.21 3.65 -12.12
CA PRO A 56 3.16 4.66 -12.19
C PRO A 56 2.17 4.41 -11.05
N GLU A 57 2.01 5.41 -10.19
CA GLU A 57 1.08 5.38 -9.04
C GLU A 57 -0.38 5.51 -9.53
N GLY A 58 -1.31 4.80 -8.90
CA GLY A 58 -2.74 4.96 -9.14
C GLY A 58 -3.26 4.30 -10.43
N VAL A 59 -2.53 3.33 -10.97
CA VAL A 59 -2.98 2.55 -12.14
C VAL A 59 -3.98 1.51 -11.68
N VAL A 60 -5.23 1.71 -12.09
CA VAL A 60 -6.31 0.73 -11.88
C VAL A 60 -6.07 -0.48 -12.77
N ARG A 61 -5.95 -1.66 -12.16
CA ARG A 61 -5.74 -2.96 -12.81
C ARG A 61 -6.88 -3.90 -12.45
N THR A 62 -7.15 -4.89 -13.28
CA THR A 62 -7.99 -6.01 -12.83
C THR A 62 -7.27 -6.81 -11.74
N PRO A 63 -7.99 -7.63 -10.94
CA PRO A 63 -7.36 -8.53 -9.99
C PRO A 63 -6.31 -9.46 -10.60
N GLU A 64 -6.59 -10.03 -11.78
CA GLU A 64 -5.66 -10.93 -12.47
C GLU A 64 -4.40 -10.20 -12.95
N GLU A 65 -4.55 -8.98 -13.49
CA GLU A 65 -3.43 -8.13 -13.88
C GLU A 65 -2.59 -7.70 -12.68
N THR A 66 -3.25 -7.36 -11.57
CA THR A 66 -2.59 -7.04 -10.29
C THR A 66 -1.72 -8.19 -9.82
N VAL A 67 -2.25 -9.42 -9.84
CA VAL A 67 -1.50 -10.62 -9.43
C VAL A 67 -0.34 -10.91 -10.38
N ALA A 68 -0.56 -10.81 -11.70
CA ALA A 68 0.49 -11.07 -12.69
C ALA A 68 1.63 -10.05 -12.58
N GLU A 69 1.32 -8.76 -12.48
CA GLU A 69 2.31 -7.69 -12.32
C GLU A 69 3.08 -7.84 -11.00
N ALA A 70 2.37 -8.08 -9.89
CA ALA A 70 3.03 -8.28 -8.60
C ALA A 70 3.94 -9.51 -8.59
N GLN A 71 3.54 -10.61 -9.24
CA GLN A 71 4.42 -11.78 -9.38
C GLN A 71 5.69 -11.45 -10.15
N ALA A 72 5.58 -10.80 -11.32
CA ALA A 72 6.74 -10.43 -12.12
C ALA A 72 7.72 -9.54 -11.35
N LEU A 73 7.21 -8.63 -10.53
CA LEU A 73 8.03 -7.77 -9.66
C LEU A 73 8.70 -8.55 -8.53
N LEU A 74 8.00 -9.49 -7.92
CA LEU A 74 8.57 -10.36 -6.88
C LEU A 74 9.68 -11.25 -7.45
N ASP A 75 9.46 -11.85 -8.63
CA ASP A 75 10.45 -12.66 -9.34
C ASP A 75 11.70 -11.85 -9.73
N ALA A 76 11.53 -10.56 -10.00
CA ALA A 76 12.62 -9.61 -10.27
C ALA A 76 13.31 -9.08 -9.00
N GLY A 77 12.95 -9.54 -7.80
CA GLY A 77 13.53 -9.06 -6.54
C GLY A 77 13.11 -7.63 -6.19
N ARG A 78 11.94 -7.18 -6.66
CA ARG A 78 11.38 -5.83 -6.45
C ARG A 78 10.14 -5.86 -5.53
N PRO A 79 10.24 -6.37 -4.29
CA PRO A 79 9.08 -6.50 -3.40
C PRO A 79 8.47 -5.15 -2.98
N PHE A 80 9.23 -4.06 -3.02
CA PHE A 80 8.67 -2.73 -2.74
C PHE A 80 7.70 -2.27 -3.83
N HIS A 81 8.03 -2.55 -5.09
CA HIS A 81 7.15 -2.23 -6.21
C HIS A 81 5.92 -3.14 -6.23
N ALA A 82 6.07 -4.43 -5.86
CA ALA A 82 4.93 -5.32 -5.70
C ALA A 82 3.98 -4.84 -4.57
N HIS A 83 4.53 -4.27 -3.50
CA HIS A 83 3.74 -3.62 -2.45
C HIS A 83 2.89 -2.47 -2.99
N GLU A 84 3.45 -1.61 -3.84
CA GLU A 84 2.71 -0.50 -4.48
C GLU A 84 1.55 -1.01 -5.35
N VAL A 85 1.77 -2.09 -6.12
CA VAL A 85 0.72 -2.72 -6.94
C VAL A 85 -0.45 -3.23 -6.09
N PHE A 86 -0.15 -3.92 -4.97
CA PHE A 86 -1.20 -4.34 -4.05
C PHE A 86 -1.84 -3.16 -3.32
N GLU A 87 -1.08 -2.08 -3.10
CA GLU A 87 -1.59 -0.86 -2.48
C GLU A 87 -2.66 -0.18 -3.33
N ASP A 88 -2.39 -0.05 -4.63
CA ASP A 88 -3.35 0.47 -5.61
C ASP A 88 -4.62 -0.41 -5.65
N ALA A 89 -4.46 -1.73 -5.61
CA ALA A 89 -5.59 -2.67 -5.63
C ALA A 89 -6.51 -2.54 -4.42
N TRP A 90 -6.01 -2.38 -3.18
CA TRP A 90 -6.91 -2.21 -2.03
C TRP A 90 -7.53 -0.81 -1.96
N LYS A 91 -6.90 0.22 -2.56
CA LYS A 91 -7.46 1.58 -2.62
C LYS A 91 -8.56 1.71 -3.67
N SER A 92 -8.40 1.04 -4.81
CA SER A 92 -9.31 1.17 -5.96
C SER A 92 -10.30 0.03 -6.11
N GLY A 93 -10.03 -1.14 -5.51
CA GLY A 93 -10.85 -2.33 -5.62
C GLY A 93 -12.08 -2.36 -4.71
N PRO A 94 -12.90 -3.42 -4.82
CA PRO A 94 -14.11 -3.61 -4.02
C PRO A 94 -13.80 -3.66 -2.51
N GLU A 95 -14.72 -3.16 -1.69
CA GLU A 95 -14.53 -3.06 -0.24
C GLU A 95 -14.33 -4.43 0.40
N GLU A 96 -15.07 -5.43 -0.07
CA GLU A 96 -14.98 -6.81 0.40
C GLU A 96 -13.60 -7.44 0.18
N GLU A 97 -12.78 -6.91 -0.74
CA GLU A 97 -11.46 -7.46 -1.07
C GLU A 97 -10.30 -6.68 -0.44
N ARG A 98 -10.59 -5.55 0.21
CA ARG A 98 -9.56 -4.70 0.85
C ARG A 98 -8.68 -5.48 1.81
N GLY A 99 -9.26 -6.40 2.57
CA GLY A 99 -8.54 -7.24 3.53
C GLY A 99 -7.48 -8.12 2.85
N LEU A 100 -7.82 -8.76 1.73
CA LEU A 100 -6.91 -9.58 0.92
C LEU A 100 -5.74 -8.73 0.41
N TRP A 101 -6.05 -7.66 -0.32
CA TRP A 101 -5.05 -6.82 -0.97
C TRP A 101 -4.12 -6.13 0.04
N ARG A 102 -4.66 -5.65 1.17
CA ARG A 102 -3.85 -5.10 2.26
C ARG A 102 -2.95 -6.14 2.92
N GLY A 103 -3.41 -7.38 3.05
CA GLY A 103 -2.60 -8.50 3.55
C GLY A 103 -1.42 -8.82 2.63
N LEU A 104 -1.67 -8.88 1.31
CA LEU A 104 -0.63 -9.10 0.30
C LEU A 104 0.39 -7.94 0.26
N ALA A 105 -0.08 -6.70 0.35
CA ALA A 105 0.79 -5.53 0.47
C ALA A 105 1.70 -5.62 1.72
N GLN A 106 1.20 -6.15 2.84
CA GLN A 106 2.00 -6.37 4.05
C GLN A 106 3.07 -7.46 3.88
N LEU A 107 2.75 -8.54 3.16
CA LEU A 107 3.72 -9.59 2.85
C LEU A 107 4.88 -9.03 1.99
N ALA A 108 4.55 -8.27 0.95
CA ALA A 108 5.54 -7.66 0.06
C ALA A 108 6.44 -6.65 0.78
N VAL A 109 5.89 -5.78 1.63
CA VAL A 109 6.72 -4.86 2.43
C VAL A 109 7.52 -5.60 3.52
N GLY A 110 6.99 -6.69 4.08
CA GLY A 110 7.74 -7.57 4.99
C GLY A 110 9.00 -8.16 4.33
N LEU A 111 8.85 -8.67 3.11
CA LEU A 111 9.97 -9.14 2.29
C LEU A 111 10.96 -8.00 1.97
N THR A 112 10.46 -6.80 1.67
CA THR A 112 11.31 -5.60 1.47
C THR A 112 12.15 -5.29 2.71
N HIS A 113 11.56 -5.35 3.91
CA HIS A 113 12.29 -5.10 5.15
C HIS A 113 13.36 -6.16 5.43
N ALA A 114 13.05 -7.43 5.20
CA ALA A 114 14.02 -8.53 5.31
C ALA A 114 15.18 -8.36 4.31
N ALA A 115 14.88 -8.01 3.07
CA ALA A 115 15.88 -7.71 2.04
C ALA A 115 16.80 -6.55 2.43
N ARG A 116 16.24 -5.55 3.13
CA ARG A 116 16.96 -4.39 3.63
C ARG A 116 17.70 -4.63 4.96
N GLY A 117 17.68 -5.84 5.52
CA GLY A 117 18.36 -6.16 6.78
C GLY A 117 17.62 -5.76 8.05
N ASN A 118 16.39 -5.25 7.94
CA ASN A 118 15.50 -5.12 9.09
C ASN A 118 14.75 -6.45 9.27
N THR A 119 15.48 -7.49 9.69
CA THR A 119 14.98 -8.87 9.77
C THR A 119 13.83 -9.00 10.77
N LYS A 120 13.98 -8.46 11.99
CA LYS A 120 12.92 -8.45 13.01
C LYS A 120 11.65 -7.72 12.54
N GLY A 121 11.81 -6.55 11.92
CA GLY A 121 10.68 -5.80 11.37
C GLY A 121 10.02 -6.52 10.20
N GLY A 122 10.82 -7.12 9.32
CA GLY A 122 10.36 -7.92 8.19
C GLY A 122 9.57 -9.14 8.63
N ALA A 123 10.09 -9.92 9.58
CA ALA A 123 9.43 -11.09 10.16
C ALA A 123 8.05 -10.72 10.76
N ARG A 124 7.96 -9.63 11.53
CA ARG A 124 6.69 -9.16 12.09
C ARG A 124 5.66 -8.78 11.03
N LEU A 125 6.09 -8.13 9.94
CA LEU A 125 5.21 -7.75 8.83
C LEU A 125 4.75 -8.99 8.03
N LEU A 126 5.63 -9.95 7.80
CA LEU A 126 5.30 -11.23 7.16
C LEU A 126 4.24 -12.00 7.97
N LEU A 127 4.43 -12.12 9.29
CA LEU A 127 3.46 -12.79 10.17
C LEU A 127 2.11 -12.07 10.21
N ARG A 128 2.12 -10.73 10.27
CA ARG A 128 0.88 -9.93 10.23
C ARG A 128 0.16 -10.09 8.89
N GLY A 129 0.87 -10.01 7.77
CA GLY A 129 0.31 -10.22 6.44
C GLY A 129 -0.28 -11.62 6.29
N ALA A 130 0.40 -12.64 6.80
CA ALA A 130 -0.09 -14.03 6.81
C ALA A 130 -1.39 -14.17 7.60
N GLY A 131 -1.48 -13.52 8.76
CA GLY A 131 -2.70 -13.46 9.56
C GLY A 131 -3.84 -12.76 8.82
N ALA A 132 -3.57 -11.62 8.18
CA ALA A 132 -4.56 -10.84 7.47
C ALA A 132 -5.19 -11.60 6.28
N VAL A 133 -4.37 -12.23 5.43
CA VAL A 133 -4.89 -13.01 4.30
C VAL A 133 -5.65 -14.27 4.76
N SER A 134 -5.19 -14.90 5.84
CA SER A 134 -5.88 -16.07 6.43
C SER A 134 -7.24 -15.68 7.02
N ALA A 135 -7.31 -14.55 7.75
CA ALA A 135 -8.55 -14.05 8.34
C ALA A 135 -9.58 -13.72 7.27
N TRP A 136 -9.17 -12.99 6.22
CA TRP A 136 -10.04 -12.67 5.08
C TRP A 136 -10.61 -13.92 4.40
N THR A 137 -9.80 -14.97 4.25
CA THR A 137 -10.25 -16.25 3.69
C THR A 137 -11.25 -16.96 4.62
N GLY A 138 -11.00 -16.92 5.93
CA GLY A 138 -11.92 -17.50 6.93
C GLY A 138 -13.28 -16.78 6.98
N GLU A 139 -13.28 -15.47 6.77
CA GLU A 139 -14.50 -14.65 6.72
C GLU A 139 -15.30 -14.85 5.42
N THR A 140 -14.61 -14.93 4.28
CA THR A 140 -15.26 -14.97 2.96
C THR A 140 -15.49 -16.39 2.41
N GLY A 141 -14.81 -17.40 2.97
CA GLY A 141 -14.79 -18.77 2.45
C GLY A 141 -14.07 -18.94 1.11
N ARG A 142 -13.44 -17.89 0.55
CA ARG A 142 -12.74 -17.93 -0.73
C ARG A 142 -11.28 -18.36 -0.53
N GLU A 143 -11.01 -19.66 -0.63
CA GLU A 143 -9.65 -20.19 -0.42
C GLU A 143 -8.63 -19.80 -1.49
N ARG A 144 -9.08 -19.59 -2.73
CA ARG A 144 -8.22 -19.28 -3.88
C ARG A 144 -8.74 -18.10 -4.73
N PRO A 145 -8.86 -16.88 -4.16
CA PRO A 145 -9.32 -15.72 -4.91
C PRO A 145 -8.36 -15.44 -6.07
N TYR A 146 -8.86 -15.33 -7.30
CA TYR A 146 -8.02 -15.05 -8.48
C TYR A 146 -6.87 -16.04 -8.70
N GLY A 147 -7.06 -17.29 -8.24
CA GLY A 147 -6.02 -18.33 -8.26
C GLY A 147 -4.94 -18.19 -7.18
N ILE A 148 -5.00 -17.15 -6.35
CA ILE A 148 -4.03 -16.89 -5.27
C ILE A 148 -4.07 -18.02 -4.24
N GLY A 149 -2.94 -18.65 -3.96
CA GLY A 149 -2.84 -19.71 -2.97
C GLY A 149 -2.70 -19.18 -1.55
N VAL A 150 -3.78 -18.66 -0.95
CA VAL A 150 -3.71 -18.04 0.39
C VAL A 150 -3.13 -18.98 1.46
N PRO A 151 -3.53 -20.27 1.54
CA PRO A 151 -2.93 -21.20 2.50
C PRO A 151 -1.42 -21.41 2.27
N GLU A 152 -1.00 -21.48 1.02
CA GLU A 152 0.41 -21.59 0.64
C GLU A 152 1.19 -20.34 1.05
N LEU A 153 0.66 -19.15 0.77
CA LEU A 153 1.27 -17.87 1.12
C LEU A 153 1.41 -17.70 2.63
N ALA A 154 0.39 -18.07 3.40
CA ALA A 154 0.45 -17.97 4.86
C ALA A 154 1.52 -18.91 5.45
N ARG A 155 1.67 -20.13 4.92
CA ARG A 155 2.74 -21.05 5.33
C ARG A 155 4.11 -20.52 4.93
N TRP A 156 4.26 -20.05 3.70
CA TRP A 156 5.50 -19.44 3.20
C TRP A 156 5.94 -18.27 4.08
N ALA A 157 5.03 -17.35 4.40
CA ALA A 157 5.35 -16.15 5.17
C ALA A 157 5.83 -16.47 6.59
N ARG A 158 5.22 -17.46 7.25
CA ARG A 158 5.65 -17.94 8.57
C ARG A 158 7.05 -18.56 8.53
N ALA A 159 7.29 -19.46 7.58
CA ALA A 159 8.60 -20.10 7.40
C ALA A 159 9.70 -19.08 7.05
N LEU A 160 9.39 -18.10 6.20
CA LEU A 160 10.34 -17.03 5.88
C LEU A 160 10.62 -16.15 7.11
N ALA A 161 9.61 -15.80 7.90
CA ALA A 161 9.78 -15.00 9.10
C ALA A 161 10.73 -15.67 10.11
N GLU A 162 10.55 -16.98 10.34
CA GLU A 162 11.44 -17.78 11.19
C GLU A 162 12.88 -17.78 10.66
N ARG A 163 13.06 -18.01 9.36
CA ARG A 163 14.38 -18.03 8.72
C ARG A 163 15.11 -16.69 8.84
N VAL A 164 14.47 -15.59 8.46
CA VAL A 164 15.13 -14.27 8.45
C VAL A 164 15.45 -13.79 9.87
N GLU A 165 14.63 -14.14 10.86
CA GLU A 165 14.90 -13.81 12.26
C GLU A 165 16.04 -14.67 12.84
N GLY A 166 16.12 -15.94 12.46
CA GLY A 166 17.21 -16.85 12.85
C GLY A 166 18.56 -16.51 12.22
N ASP A 167 18.59 -16.23 10.91
CA ASP A 167 19.82 -15.95 10.17
C ASP A 167 20.39 -14.56 10.52
N GLY A 168 19.52 -13.58 10.81
CA GLY A 168 19.91 -12.20 11.13
C GLY A 168 20.54 -11.41 9.99
N ALA A 169 20.79 -12.04 8.84
CA ALA A 169 21.41 -11.44 7.66
C ALA A 169 20.36 -10.84 6.69
N PRO A 170 20.68 -9.74 6.00
CA PRO A 170 19.83 -9.21 4.92
C PRO A 170 19.75 -10.19 3.75
N LEU A 171 18.55 -10.40 3.21
CA LEU A 171 18.38 -11.23 1.99
C LEU A 171 18.99 -10.56 0.75
N GLY A 172 19.08 -9.22 0.71
CA GLY A 172 19.41 -8.49 -0.50
C GLY A 172 18.35 -8.66 -1.61
N VAL A 173 18.66 -8.16 -2.80
CA VAL A 173 17.74 -8.23 -3.97
C VAL A 173 17.61 -9.67 -4.46
N THR A 174 18.73 -10.36 -4.67
CA THR A 174 18.73 -11.75 -5.16
C THR A 174 18.05 -12.70 -4.19
N GLY A 175 18.37 -12.62 -2.89
CA GLY A 175 17.72 -13.46 -1.89
C GLY A 175 16.24 -13.12 -1.72
N ALA A 176 15.81 -11.88 -1.98
CA ALA A 176 14.39 -11.54 -2.00
C ALA A 176 13.66 -12.18 -3.18
N ALA A 177 14.27 -12.22 -4.36
CA ALA A 177 13.72 -12.91 -5.54
C ALA A 177 13.64 -14.43 -5.31
N GLU A 178 14.71 -15.04 -4.80
CA GLU A 178 14.75 -16.48 -4.51
C GLU A 178 13.77 -16.88 -3.40
N ALA A 179 13.57 -16.00 -2.41
CA ALA A 179 12.62 -16.22 -1.35
C ALA A 179 11.18 -15.84 -1.73
N ALA A 180 10.94 -15.25 -2.90
CA ALA A 180 9.61 -14.81 -3.30
C ALA A 180 8.64 -15.99 -3.44
N PRO A 181 7.37 -15.83 -3.05
CA PRO A 181 6.38 -16.86 -3.22
C PRO A 181 5.85 -16.88 -4.66
N ALA A 182 5.37 -18.05 -5.08
CA ALA A 182 4.40 -18.11 -6.17
C ALA A 182 3.01 -17.74 -5.63
N LEU A 183 2.49 -16.58 -6.03
CA LEU A 183 1.16 -16.10 -5.66
C LEU A 183 0.08 -17.07 -6.13
N VAL A 184 0.19 -17.56 -7.37
CA VAL A 184 -0.69 -18.56 -7.96
C VAL A 184 0.06 -19.90 -8.02
N PRO A 185 -0.38 -20.94 -7.28
CA PRO A 185 0.28 -22.24 -7.32
C PRO A 185 0.24 -22.85 -8.71
N ARG A 186 1.34 -23.50 -9.11
CA ARG A 186 1.56 -24.04 -10.46
C ARG A 186 0.46 -25.02 -10.92
N ALA A 187 -0.16 -25.75 -9.99
CA ALA A 187 -1.30 -26.62 -10.29
C ALA A 187 -2.56 -25.84 -10.66
N ALA A 188 -2.84 -24.72 -9.97
CA ALA A 188 -3.94 -23.83 -10.31
C ALA A 188 -3.67 -23.12 -11.65
N ALA A 189 -2.44 -22.66 -11.88
CA ALA A 189 -2.05 -22.02 -13.14
C ALA A 189 -2.23 -22.94 -14.37
N GLN A 190 -1.97 -24.24 -14.24
CA GLN A 190 -2.22 -25.23 -15.30
C GLN A 190 -3.72 -25.47 -15.54
N ALA A 191 -4.53 -25.51 -14.49
CA ALA A 191 -5.97 -25.66 -14.59
C ALA A 191 -6.63 -24.46 -15.29
N HIS A 192 -6.22 -23.22 -14.95
CA HIS A 192 -6.70 -22.01 -15.62
C HIS A 192 -6.31 -21.97 -17.10
N ARG A 193 -5.08 -22.37 -17.45
CA ARG A 193 -4.63 -22.46 -18.85
C ARG A 193 -5.42 -23.50 -19.64
N SER A 194 -5.65 -24.67 -19.04
CA SER A 194 -6.42 -25.76 -19.66
C SER A 194 -7.90 -25.41 -19.81
N ALA A 195 -8.46 -24.58 -18.92
CA ALA A 195 -9.83 -24.07 -19.03
C ALA A 195 -9.96 -22.90 -20.04
N GLY A 196 -8.88 -22.12 -20.25
CA GLY A 196 -8.82 -21.03 -21.22
C GLY A 196 -8.53 -21.48 -22.65
N GLU A 197 -7.92 -22.65 -22.85
CA GLU A 197 -7.82 -23.32 -24.15
C GLU A 197 -9.08 -24.15 -24.43
N ALA A 198 -10.19 -23.48 -24.74
CA ALA A 198 -11.27 -24.14 -25.48
C ALA A 198 -10.72 -24.59 -26.85
N PRO A 199 -10.95 -25.83 -27.31
CA PRO A 199 -10.46 -26.28 -28.60
C PRO A 199 -11.17 -25.46 -29.68
N ARG A 200 -10.42 -24.66 -30.44
CA ARG A 200 -10.89 -24.14 -31.72
C ARG A 200 -10.97 -25.30 -32.71
N SER A 201 -12.00 -26.12 -32.59
CA SER A 201 -12.30 -27.19 -33.54
C SER A 201 -13.78 -27.20 -33.87
N ALA A 202 -14.14 -26.50 -34.95
CA ALA A 202 -15.10 -26.92 -35.99
C ALA A 202 -15.72 -25.68 -36.68
N ALA A 203 -15.13 -25.26 -37.80
CA ALA A 203 -15.87 -24.64 -38.91
C ALA A 203 -14.97 -24.50 -40.16
N GLN A 204 -14.49 -25.62 -40.71
CA GLN A 204 -14.07 -25.65 -42.10
C GLN A 204 -14.94 -26.67 -42.82
N ALA A 205 -16.16 -26.23 -43.16
CA ALA A 205 -17.02 -26.95 -44.07
C ALA A 205 -16.58 -26.67 -45.51
N PRO A 206 -16.50 -27.68 -46.40
CA PRO A 206 -16.25 -27.46 -47.82
C PRO A 206 -17.50 -26.83 -48.47
N ARG A 207 -17.29 -25.84 -49.33
CA ARG A 207 -18.35 -25.15 -50.08
C ARG A 207 -18.93 -26.06 -51.16
N PRO A 208 -20.26 -26.11 -51.38
CA PRO A 208 -20.81 -26.66 -52.61
C PRO A 208 -20.80 -25.60 -53.73
N ALA A 209 -20.59 -26.07 -54.95
CA ALA A 209 -20.64 -25.31 -56.20
C ALA A 209 -22.01 -25.49 -56.89
N GLY A 210 -22.43 -24.44 -57.63
CA GLY A 210 -23.58 -24.42 -58.56
C GLY A 210 -24.86 -23.82 -57.95
N GLU A 211 -25.71 -23.04 -58.64
CA GLU A 211 -25.75 -22.51 -60.01
C GLU A 211 -26.91 -21.47 -60.11
N ALA A 212 -26.61 -20.28 -60.67
CA ALA A 212 -27.45 -19.33 -61.44
C ALA A 212 -28.84 -18.82 -60.91
N PRO A 213 -29.57 -17.94 -61.66
CA PRO A 213 -29.29 -16.52 -61.87
C PRO A 213 -30.48 -15.57 -61.52
N ARG A 214 -30.20 -14.25 -61.53
CA ARG A 214 -31.14 -13.13 -61.30
C ARG A 214 -32.18 -12.97 -62.44
N PRO A 215 -33.26 -12.21 -62.18
CA PRO A 215 -33.62 -11.15 -63.12
C PRO A 215 -33.73 -9.76 -62.48
N ALA A 216 -33.63 -8.76 -63.35
CA ALA A 216 -33.74 -7.33 -63.11
C ALA A 216 -35.02 -6.79 -63.74
N GLU A 217 -35.64 -5.78 -63.12
CA GLU A 217 -36.54 -4.77 -63.74
C GLU A 217 -36.84 -3.73 -62.66
N GLU A 218 -36.31 -2.50 -62.72
CA GLU A 218 -36.79 -1.33 -63.49
C GLU A 218 -37.85 -0.49 -62.72
N ALA A 219 -37.46 0.73 -62.34
CA ALA A 219 -38.29 1.79 -61.73
C ALA A 219 -39.12 2.51 -62.83
N PRO A 220 -40.16 3.37 -62.57
CA PRO A 220 -39.97 4.69 -61.92
C PRO A 220 -41.18 5.41 -61.23
N ARG A 221 -40.83 6.34 -60.31
CA ARG A 221 -41.31 7.73 -60.05
C ARG A 221 -42.74 8.12 -59.55
N SER A 222 -42.69 9.06 -58.56
CA SER A 222 -43.54 10.26 -58.29
C SER A 222 -44.93 10.05 -57.65
N ALA A 223 -45.50 10.91 -56.78
CA ALA A 223 -45.16 12.19 -56.15
C ALA A 223 -46.22 12.52 -55.03
N ALA A 224 -45.95 13.58 -54.25
CA ALA A 224 -46.86 14.35 -53.36
C ALA A 224 -47.30 13.68 -52.04
N GLY A 225 -47.43 14.37 -50.90
CA GLY A 225 -47.34 15.79 -50.61
C GLY A 225 -47.42 16.06 -49.10
N GLU A 226 -46.84 17.20 -48.71
CA GLU A 226 -47.31 18.15 -47.69
C GLU A 226 -47.37 17.78 -46.18
N ALA A 227 -46.56 18.53 -45.42
CA ALA A 227 -46.78 18.88 -44.02
C ALA A 227 -47.86 19.99 -43.91
N PRO A 228 -48.37 20.37 -42.72
CA PRO A 228 -47.58 21.24 -41.83
C PRO A 228 -47.76 20.99 -40.33
N ARG A 229 -46.92 21.74 -39.61
CA ARG A 229 -46.78 21.87 -38.16
C ARG A 229 -47.66 23.03 -37.69
N SER A 230 -48.24 22.93 -36.49
CA SER A 230 -48.72 24.10 -35.75
C SER A 230 -48.31 24.01 -34.28
N ALA A 231 -47.76 25.13 -33.81
CA ALA A 231 -47.48 25.49 -32.44
C ALA A 231 -48.66 26.28 -31.86
N GLU A 232 -48.75 26.37 -30.52
CA GLU A 232 -49.41 27.39 -29.67
C GLU A 232 -49.77 26.70 -28.32
N GLU A 233 -49.81 27.32 -27.15
CA GLU A 233 -49.36 28.58 -26.58
C GLU A 233 -49.65 28.43 -25.07
N ALA A 234 -48.85 29.04 -24.20
CA ALA A 234 -49.19 29.18 -22.78
C ALA A 234 -50.25 30.27 -22.58
N PRO A 235 -50.94 30.30 -21.43
CA PRO A 235 -50.76 31.49 -20.60
C PRO A 235 -50.65 31.21 -19.08
N ARG A 236 -50.24 32.28 -18.39
CA ARG A 236 -49.77 32.37 -17.00
C ARG A 236 -50.88 32.72 -15.98
N SER A 237 -50.48 32.62 -14.70
CA SER A 237 -50.92 33.37 -13.51
C SER A 237 -52.15 32.81 -12.77
N ALA A 238 -52.27 32.84 -11.43
CA ALA A 238 -51.42 33.26 -10.32
C ALA A 238 -52.07 32.80 -8.99
N ALA A 239 -51.34 33.02 -7.88
CA ALA A 239 -51.80 33.24 -6.51
C ALA A 239 -51.72 32.08 -5.50
N GLY A 240 -51.05 32.37 -4.38
CA GLY A 240 -51.52 31.90 -3.07
C GLY A 240 -50.46 31.38 -2.11
N GLY A 241 -49.86 32.27 -1.32
CA GLY A 241 -49.64 32.04 0.12
C GLY A 241 -48.41 31.24 0.58
N ALA A 242 -47.43 31.97 1.13
CA ALA A 242 -46.59 31.45 2.22
C ALA A 242 -47.44 31.27 3.51
N PRO A 243 -46.91 30.60 4.55
CA PRO A 243 -46.14 31.39 5.52
C PRO A 243 -44.83 30.73 5.99
N ARG A 244 -44.00 31.58 6.59
CA ARG A 244 -42.83 31.28 7.43
C ARG A 244 -43.21 31.49 8.90
N SER A 245 -42.26 31.12 9.77
CA SER A 245 -42.15 31.36 11.24
C SER A 245 -42.56 30.16 12.09
N ALA A 246 -41.94 29.85 13.22
CA ALA A 246 -40.68 30.23 13.88
C ALA A 246 -40.59 29.33 15.14
N GLU A 247 -39.37 29.08 15.62
CA GLU A 247 -38.99 28.88 17.03
C GLU A 247 -39.81 27.93 17.92
N ASP A 248 -39.19 26.83 18.38
CA ASP A 248 -38.88 26.67 19.81
C ASP A 248 -37.83 25.57 20.04
N ALA A 249 -36.77 25.91 20.77
CA ALA A 249 -35.86 24.93 21.38
C ALA A 249 -36.45 24.49 22.73
N PRO A 250 -35.97 23.39 23.34
CA PRO A 250 -34.88 23.62 24.30
C PRO A 250 -33.84 22.48 24.35
N HIS A 251 -32.57 22.89 24.54
CA HIS A 251 -31.57 22.09 25.26
C HIS A 251 -31.87 22.14 26.77
N PRO A 252 -31.57 21.06 27.52
CA PRO A 252 -30.39 21.08 28.41
C PRO A 252 -29.72 19.68 28.51
N SER A 253 -28.50 19.45 29.01
CA SER A 253 -27.45 20.29 29.57
C SER A 253 -26.15 19.49 29.55
N ASP A 254 -25.07 20.24 29.38
CA ASP A 254 -23.70 19.90 29.74
C ASP A 254 -23.58 19.57 31.24
N THR A 255 -22.74 18.61 31.60
CA THR A 255 -22.11 18.57 32.93
C THR A 255 -20.70 18.01 32.79
N ALA A 256 -19.80 18.87 32.31
CA ALA A 256 -18.44 18.87 32.82
C ALA A 256 -18.44 19.17 34.32
N SER A 257 -17.92 18.26 35.14
CA SER A 257 -17.30 18.60 36.42
C SER A 257 -15.80 18.40 36.26
N ARG A 258 -15.07 19.50 36.34
CA ARG A 258 -13.62 19.58 36.40
C ARG A 258 -13.28 20.24 37.74
N THR A 259 -12.62 19.52 38.63
CA THR A 259 -11.73 19.96 39.74
C THR A 259 -11.29 18.67 40.44
N ALA A 260 -10.10 18.46 40.97
CA ALA A 260 -8.77 19.05 40.96
C ALA A 260 -7.92 18.01 41.76
N GLU A 261 -6.60 18.04 41.60
CA GLU A 261 -5.59 17.63 42.61
C GLU A 261 -5.85 16.37 43.47
N ASP A 262 -5.03 15.33 43.30
CA ASP A 262 -4.00 15.03 44.30
C ASP A 262 -3.02 13.98 43.76
N ALA A 263 -1.72 14.27 43.85
CA ALA A 263 -0.67 13.27 43.73
C ALA A 263 -0.63 12.46 45.04
N PRO A 264 -0.18 11.20 45.02
CA PRO A 264 1.16 11.01 45.59
C PRO A 264 1.96 9.85 44.95
N HIS A 265 3.18 10.17 44.55
CA HIS A 265 4.36 9.35 44.85
C HIS A 265 5.24 10.23 45.76
N PRO A 266 6.09 9.72 46.68
CA PRO A 266 6.65 8.37 46.76
C PRO A 266 6.59 7.75 48.18
N SER A 267 6.85 6.45 48.29
CA SER A 267 7.37 5.88 49.55
C SER A 267 8.39 4.82 49.24
N ASP A 268 9.62 5.30 49.24
CA ASP A 268 10.82 4.57 49.61
C ASP A 268 10.59 3.97 51.01
N THR A 269 10.75 2.65 51.16
CA THR A 269 10.89 2.02 52.47
C THR A 269 11.97 0.97 52.36
N ALA A 270 13.17 1.41 52.70
CA ALA A 270 14.27 0.58 53.14
C ALA A 270 13.81 -0.37 54.25
N SER A 271 13.82 -1.68 53.98
CA SER A 271 13.96 -2.69 55.03
C SER A 271 15.42 -3.12 55.07
N ARG A 272 16.12 -2.50 56.01
CA ARG A 272 17.40 -2.92 56.55
C ARG A 272 17.19 -4.24 57.31
N THR A 273 17.75 -5.34 56.81
CA THR A 273 18.07 -6.50 57.65
C THR A 273 19.55 -6.78 57.47
N ALA A 274 20.29 -6.55 58.55
CA ALA A 274 21.68 -6.93 58.69
C ALA A 274 21.75 -8.44 58.88
N GLU A 275 22.56 -9.13 58.08
CA GLU A 275 23.19 -10.38 58.48
C GLU A 275 24.65 -10.35 58.04
N GLN A 276 25.52 -10.56 59.03
CA GLN A 276 26.96 -10.46 58.98
C GLN A 276 27.57 -11.71 58.32
N ASP A 277 28.50 -11.46 57.38
CA ASP A 277 29.86 -12.01 57.15
C ASP A 277 30.21 -13.46 57.62
N PRO A 278 31.14 -14.21 56.96
CA PRO A 278 32.42 -13.70 56.47
C PRO A 278 32.94 -14.21 55.11
N ARG A 279 33.70 -13.36 54.40
CA ARG A 279 34.68 -13.80 53.37
C ARG A 279 36.10 -13.89 53.94
N PRO A 280 36.93 -14.83 53.48
CA PRO A 280 38.26 -15.09 54.02
C PRO A 280 39.32 -14.12 53.48
N ARG A 281 40.33 -13.84 54.32
CA ARG A 281 41.56 -13.11 53.96
C ARG A 281 42.44 -13.96 53.04
N PRO A 282 43.21 -13.33 52.13
CA PRO A 282 44.51 -13.84 51.76
C PRO A 282 45.64 -12.96 52.31
N GLU A 283 46.65 -13.65 52.82
CA GLU A 283 47.89 -13.17 53.39
C GLU A 283 48.76 -12.47 52.34
N GLY A 284 49.57 -11.49 52.78
CA GLY A 284 50.57 -10.84 51.94
C GLY A 284 51.79 -11.73 51.67
N PRO A 285 52.83 -11.16 51.02
CA PRO A 285 54.17 -11.40 51.52
C PRO A 285 54.95 -10.12 51.75
N ALA A 286 55.80 -10.21 52.77
CA ALA A 286 56.85 -9.27 53.13
C ALA A 286 58.05 -9.37 52.17
N GLY A 287 58.81 -8.28 52.05
CA GLY A 287 60.23 -8.34 51.72
C GLY A 287 60.75 -7.19 50.85
N GLY A 288 61.75 -6.48 51.36
CA GLY A 288 62.73 -5.72 50.57
C GLY A 288 62.77 -4.23 50.84
#